data_AF-A0A6G0IFC2-F1
#
_entry.id   AF-A0A6G0IFC2-F1
#
_cell.length_a   1.000
_cell.length_b   1.000
_cell.length_c   1.000
_cell.angle_alpha   90.00
_cell.angle_beta   90.00
_cell.angle_gamma   90.00
#
_symmetry.space_group_name_H-M   'P 1'
#
loop_
_entity.id
_entity.type
_entity.pdbx_description
1 polymer ?
#
loop_
_entity_poly.entity_id
_entity_poly.type
_entity_poly.pdbx_seq_one_letter_code
_entity_poly.pdbx_strand_id
1 'polypeptide(L)'
;MKLDRFRELGRQYPVFCFLLLVLLMSTVLLNRYIHIIMVFWSFLAGVVTFYCSLGPESLLPNIFVSIKPRTKSYQQELFPLGHSCAVCGKIKCKRHRPTLLLENYQPWLDLKVPSKVDASLSEILELVLENFVYPWYRDITDDEAFVDELRVTLRFFAAVLVRRTQKVDVASLITQKLLKVSMKHIEIISKARQKVKNTEFLQQAALEEYGPDLHVALRSRRDELLYLRKLTEMLFPYILPPKGYRLQVTQLCFS
;
A
#
# COMPACT_ATOMS: atom_id res chain seq x y z
N MET A 1 2.24 -80.44 -4.34
CA MET A 1 3.73 -80.35 -4.39
C MET A 1 4.32 -79.03 -3.92
N LYS A 2 3.96 -77.85 -4.44
CA LYS A 2 4.52 -76.57 -3.92
C LYS A 2 3.98 -76.22 -2.52
N LEU A 3 2.67 -76.39 -2.27
CA LEU A 3 2.03 -76.06 -1.00
C LEU A 3 2.49 -76.97 0.15
N ASP A 4 2.65 -78.26 -0.12
CA ASP A 4 3.14 -79.25 0.86
C ASP A 4 4.57 -78.94 1.30
N ARG A 5 5.42 -78.46 0.37
CA ARG A 5 6.80 -78.05 0.64
C ARG A 5 6.88 -76.83 1.56
N PHE A 6 5.97 -75.86 1.42
CA PHE A 6 5.89 -74.70 2.32
C PHE A 6 5.43 -75.10 3.73
N ARG A 7 4.51 -76.05 3.84
CA ARG A 7 4.03 -76.57 5.13
C ARG A 7 5.12 -77.36 5.86
N GLU A 8 5.94 -78.11 5.12
CA GLU A 8 7.09 -78.84 5.65
C GLU A 8 8.19 -77.89 6.17
N LEU A 9 8.51 -76.83 5.41
CA LEU A 9 9.48 -75.80 5.83
C LEU A 9 9.02 -75.04 7.09
N GLY A 10 7.73 -74.71 7.19
CA GLY A 10 7.17 -74.05 8.37
C GLY A 10 7.25 -74.90 9.64
N ARG A 11 7.22 -76.23 9.50
CA ARG A 11 7.36 -77.18 10.61
C ARG A 11 8.82 -77.34 11.06
N GLN A 12 9.78 -77.20 10.14
CA GLN A 12 11.20 -77.41 10.41
C GLN A 12 11.91 -76.17 10.97
N TYR A 13 11.40 -74.96 10.71
CA TYR A 13 11.95 -73.69 11.23
C TYR A 13 10.86 -72.69 11.68
N PRO A 14 10.06 -73.03 12.71
CA PRO A 14 8.91 -72.23 13.14
C PRO A 14 9.28 -70.83 13.62
N VAL A 15 10.46 -70.66 14.23
CA VAL A 15 10.97 -69.36 14.71
C VAL A 15 11.29 -68.43 13.55
N PHE A 16 11.88 -68.93 12.47
CA PHE A 16 12.22 -68.13 11.29
C PHE A 16 10.96 -67.66 10.56
N CYS A 17 9.95 -68.53 10.42
CA CYS A 17 8.65 -68.16 9.87
C CYS A 17 7.93 -67.11 10.74
N PHE A 18 7.99 -67.24 12.06
CA PHE A 18 7.41 -66.25 12.98
C PHE A 18 8.11 -64.89 12.86
N LEU A 19 9.44 -64.86 12.82
CA LEU A 19 10.21 -63.62 12.63
C LEU A 19 9.90 -62.95 11.29
N LEU A 20 9.80 -63.71 10.20
CA LEU A 20 9.40 -63.18 8.89
C LEU A 20 7.98 -62.60 8.91
N LEU A 21 7.03 -63.25 9.57
CA LEU A 21 5.67 -62.74 9.72
C LEU A 21 5.65 -61.44 10.54
N VAL A 22 6.43 -61.36 11.63
CA VAL A 22 6.56 -60.14 12.44
C VAL A 22 7.18 -59.00 11.62
N LEU A 23 8.20 -59.28 10.80
CA LEU A 23 8.81 -58.29 9.91
C LEU A 23 7.85 -57.83 8.80
N LEU A 24 7.04 -58.74 8.25
CA LEU A 24 6.00 -58.38 7.28
C LEU A 24 4.89 -57.54 7.91
N MET A 25 4.45 -57.89 9.12
CA MET A 25 3.45 -57.11 9.84
C MET A 25 3.99 -55.73 10.25
N SER A 26 5.25 -55.64 10.69
CA SER A 26 5.87 -54.36 11.05
C SER A 26 6.08 -53.47 9.84
N THR A 27 6.45 -54.02 8.67
CA THR A 27 6.57 -53.26 7.42
C THR A 27 5.22 -52.74 6.91
N VAL A 28 4.15 -53.53 7.01
CA VAL A 28 2.78 -53.08 6.68
C VAL A 28 2.30 -51.98 7.61
N LEU A 29 2.53 -52.13 8.92
CA LEU A 29 2.20 -51.10 9.91
C LEU A 29 2.99 -49.82 9.64
N LEU A 30 4.31 -49.92 9.42
CA LEU A 30 5.16 -48.77 9.11
C LEU A 30 4.65 -48.04 7.85
N ASN A 31 4.32 -48.77 6.78
CA ASN A 31 3.82 -48.18 5.54
C ASN A 31 2.47 -47.46 5.73
N ARG A 32 1.60 -47.96 6.62
CA ARG A 32 0.35 -47.28 6.99
C ARG A 32 0.61 -45.97 7.74
N TYR A 33 1.60 -45.94 8.63
CA TYR A 33 1.94 -44.75 9.41
C TYR A 33 2.84 -43.75 8.67
N ILE A 34 3.59 -44.16 7.64
CA ILE A 34 4.44 -43.26 6.83
C ILE A 34 3.62 -42.11 6.25
N HIS A 35 2.40 -42.36 5.76
CA HIS A 35 1.54 -41.30 5.23
C HIS A 35 1.17 -40.25 6.30
N ILE A 36 0.87 -40.69 7.53
CA ILE A 36 0.53 -39.79 8.65
C ILE A 36 1.75 -38.95 9.03
N ILE A 37 2.92 -39.59 9.09
CA ILE A 37 4.20 -38.94 9.38
C ILE A 37 4.55 -37.92 8.29
N MET A 38 4.37 -38.24 7.00
CA MET A 38 4.61 -37.31 5.90
C MET A 38 3.70 -36.07 5.95
N VAL A 39 2.42 -36.22 6.31
CA VAL A 39 1.50 -35.08 6.46
C VAL A 39 1.92 -34.19 7.64
N PHE A 40 2.37 -34.79 8.74
CA PHE A 40 2.88 -34.02 9.88
C PHE A 40 4.15 -33.25 9.52
N TRP A 41 5.11 -33.89 8.84
CA TRP A 41 6.35 -33.22 8.41
C TRP A 41 6.12 -32.16 7.34
N SER A 42 5.15 -32.34 6.44
CA SER A 42 4.82 -31.30 5.46
C SER A 42 4.16 -30.08 6.10
N PHE A 43 3.31 -30.29 7.10
CA PHE A 43 2.73 -29.21 7.90
C PHE A 43 3.82 -28.48 8.69
N LEU A 44 4.69 -29.21 9.38
CA LEU A 44 5.80 -28.62 10.14
C LEU A 44 6.77 -27.87 9.22
N ALA A 45 7.10 -28.42 8.05
CA ALA A 45 7.89 -27.74 7.04
C ALA A 45 7.19 -26.46 6.56
N GLY A 46 5.89 -26.48 6.29
CA GLY A 46 5.11 -25.30 5.93
C GLY A 46 5.16 -24.21 7.00
N VAL A 47 4.99 -24.58 8.26
CA VAL A 47 5.10 -23.68 9.42
C VAL A 47 6.51 -23.09 9.51
N VAL A 48 7.55 -23.91 9.43
CA VAL A 48 8.95 -23.46 9.46
C VAL A 48 9.24 -22.52 8.28
N THR A 49 8.79 -22.85 7.06
CA THR A 49 8.99 -22.01 5.87
C THR A 49 8.28 -20.66 6.02
N PHE A 50 7.08 -20.65 6.58
CA PHE A 50 6.33 -19.43 6.89
C PHE A 50 7.03 -18.59 7.97
N TYR A 51 7.52 -19.21 9.04
CA TYR A 51 8.30 -18.52 10.08
C TYR A 51 9.65 -18.00 9.56
N CYS A 52 10.34 -18.73 8.69
CA CYS A 52 11.57 -18.26 8.05
C CYS A 52 11.30 -17.10 7.08
N SER A 53 10.17 -17.12 6.36
CA SER A 53 9.75 -16.04 5.45
C SER A 53 9.31 -14.77 6.19
N LEU A 54 8.75 -14.92 7.40
CA LEU A 54 8.43 -13.81 8.30
C LEU A 54 9.60 -13.42 9.22
N GLY A 55 10.66 -14.23 9.24
CA GLY A 55 11.86 -14.02 10.04
C GLY A 55 12.64 -12.81 9.51
N PRO A 56 13.17 -11.94 10.39
CA PRO A 56 13.73 -10.65 10.03
C PRO A 56 15.05 -10.69 9.21
N GLU A 57 15.59 -11.87 8.91
CA GLU A 57 16.95 -12.04 8.39
C GLU A 57 17.07 -13.06 7.23
N SER A 58 16.07 -13.15 6.33
CA SER A 58 16.25 -13.95 5.10
C SER A 58 15.91 -13.19 3.80
N LEU A 59 16.91 -13.20 2.93
CA LEU A 59 17.15 -12.83 1.51
C LEU A 59 15.99 -12.61 0.51
N LEU A 60 14.73 -12.44 0.93
CA LEU A 60 13.66 -12.02 0.04
C LEU A 60 13.49 -10.49 0.10
N PRO A 61 13.38 -9.80 -1.05
CA PRO A 61 13.07 -8.38 -1.07
C PRO A 61 11.73 -8.20 -0.36
N ASN A 62 11.76 -7.38 0.68
CA ASN A 62 10.66 -7.05 1.57
C ASN A 62 9.50 -6.39 0.78
N ILE A 63 8.66 -7.20 0.12
CA ILE A 63 7.53 -6.70 -0.69
C ILE A 63 6.28 -6.53 0.19
N PHE A 64 6.10 -7.34 1.24
CA PHE A 64 4.84 -7.35 2.00
C PHE A 64 4.90 -6.79 3.42
N VAL A 65 6.08 -6.53 3.99
CA VAL A 65 6.19 -6.01 5.36
C VAL A 65 7.32 -4.99 5.46
N SER A 66 7.10 -3.79 4.91
CA SER A 66 7.81 -2.58 5.36
C SER A 66 7.24 -2.08 6.72
N ILE A 67 6.98 -3.01 7.65
CA ILE A 67 6.70 -2.70 9.05
C ILE A 67 8.04 -2.81 9.78
N LYS A 68 9.00 -1.98 9.35
CA LYS A 68 9.82 -1.35 10.38
C LYS A 68 8.91 -0.22 10.88
N PRO A 69 8.49 -0.19 12.15
CA PRO A 69 8.08 1.08 12.73
C PRO A 69 9.28 1.98 12.50
N ARG A 70 9.21 2.83 11.48
CA ARG A 70 10.24 3.83 11.22
C ARG A 70 10.21 4.62 12.51
N THR A 71 11.24 4.40 13.33
CA THR A 71 11.45 5.14 14.57
C THR A 71 11.14 6.57 14.20
N LYS A 72 10.26 7.23 14.96
CA LYS A 72 9.93 8.64 14.79
C LYS A 72 11.23 9.44 14.94
N SER A 73 12.10 9.37 13.94
CA SER A 73 13.10 10.36 13.64
C SER A 73 12.25 11.57 13.45
N TYR A 74 12.51 12.52 14.33
CA TYR A 74 11.92 13.84 14.44
C TYR A 74 12.03 14.55 13.09
N GLN A 75 11.22 14.13 12.12
CA GLN A 75 11.22 14.67 10.78
C GLN A 75 10.32 15.87 10.88
N GLN A 76 10.98 16.99 11.17
CA GLN A 76 10.46 18.33 11.33
C GLN A 76 9.22 18.52 10.42
N GLU A 77 8.14 19.02 11.01
CA GLU A 77 6.97 19.51 10.27
C GLU A 77 7.48 20.22 9.00
N LEU A 78 7.04 19.81 7.81
CA LEU A 78 7.54 20.39 6.55
C LEU A 78 7.19 21.89 6.44
N PHE A 79 6.32 22.37 7.33
CA PHE A 79 5.95 23.76 7.53
C PHE A 79 5.85 24.02 9.05
N PRO A 80 6.97 24.14 9.79
CA PRO A 80 6.87 24.49 11.18
C PRO A 80 6.53 25.97 11.27
N LEU A 81 5.32 26.28 11.72
CA LEU A 81 4.97 27.63 12.14
C LEU A 81 5.78 28.00 13.38
N GLY A 82 7.02 28.43 13.17
CA GLY A 82 7.86 29.07 14.19
C GLY A 82 8.95 28.17 14.76
N HIS A 83 10.16 28.30 14.22
CA HIS A 83 11.38 28.01 14.98
C HIS A 83 12.11 29.29 15.33
N SER A 84 12.69 29.31 16.54
CA SER A 84 13.53 30.38 17.05
C SER A 84 14.79 30.57 16.19
N CYS A 85 15.15 31.83 15.96
CA CYS A 85 16.39 32.25 15.30
C CYS A 85 17.62 31.51 15.87
N ALA A 86 18.40 30.82 15.04
CA ALA A 86 19.58 30.07 15.49
C ALA A 86 20.68 30.95 16.13
N VAL A 87 20.75 32.23 15.74
CA VAL A 87 21.71 33.19 16.28
C VAL A 87 21.19 33.86 17.56
N CYS A 88 19.88 34.08 17.65
CA CYS A 88 19.28 35.00 18.62
C CYS A 88 18.22 34.37 19.53
N GLY A 89 17.88 33.10 19.35
CA GLY A 89 16.97 32.31 20.19
C GLY A 89 15.51 32.79 20.22
N LYS A 90 15.18 33.92 19.58
CA LYS A 90 13.84 34.51 19.61
C LYS A 90 12.99 34.05 18.41
N ILE A 91 11.72 33.75 18.68
CA ILE A 91 10.74 33.27 17.69
C ILE A 91 10.26 34.41 16.77
N LYS A 92 10.36 35.67 17.22
CA LYS A 92 9.96 36.87 16.46
C LYS A 92 11.15 37.82 16.31
N CYS A 93 12.04 37.56 15.37
CA CYS A 93 13.14 38.46 15.04
C CYS A 93 12.77 39.33 13.83
N LYS A 94 12.80 40.66 13.97
CA LYS A 94 12.54 41.61 12.87
C LYS A 94 13.74 41.81 11.93
N ARG A 95 14.95 41.44 12.37
CA ARG A 95 16.22 41.63 11.63
C ARG A 95 16.51 40.50 10.64
N HIS A 96 15.90 39.33 10.84
CA HIS A 96 15.99 38.21 9.92
C HIS A 96 14.69 38.11 9.12
N ARG A 97 14.79 38.26 7.81
CA ARG A 97 13.79 37.68 6.91
C ARG A 97 13.85 36.16 7.16
N PRO A 98 12.72 35.43 7.30
CA PRO A 98 12.72 33.97 7.36
C PRO A 98 13.09 33.40 5.97
N THR A 99 14.28 33.75 5.52
CA THR A 99 14.96 33.27 4.33
C THR A 99 15.86 32.13 4.77
N LEU A 100 15.79 31.02 4.04
CA LEU A 100 16.62 29.81 4.17
C LEU A 100 16.07 28.68 5.06
N LEU A 101 14.77 28.41 5.01
CA LEU A 101 14.35 27.00 5.02
C LEU A 101 14.44 26.53 3.57
N LEU A 102 15.63 26.09 3.14
CA LEU A 102 15.83 25.52 1.81
C LEU A 102 14.83 24.37 1.57
N GLU A 103 14.47 23.62 2.62
CA GLU A 103 13.40 22.61 2.61
C GLU A 103 12.00 23.12 2.23
N ASN A 104 11.67 24.39 2.50
CA ASN A 104 10.39 24.99 2.09
C ASN A 104 10.34 25.31 0.59
N TYR A 105 11.49 25.38 -0.08
CA TYR A 105 11.60 25.64 -1.52
C TYR A 105 12.05 24.39 -2.30
N GLN A 106 12.70 23.45 -1.63
CA GLN A 106 13.25 22.21 -2.20
C GLN A 106 12.92 21.01 -1.31
N PRO A 107 11.64 20.57 -1.25
CA PRO A 107 11.19 19.45 -0.42
C PRO A 107 11.79 18.10 -0.83
N TRP A 108 12.47 18.03 -1.97
CA TRP A 108 13.18 16.83 -2.43
C TRP A 108 14.56 16.64 -1.79
N LEU A 109 15.09 17.61 -1.05
CA LEU A 109 16.34 17.45 -0.30
C LEU A 109 16.19 16.29 0.71
N ASP A 110 17.20 15.44 0.88
CA ASP A 110 17.19 14.26 1.79
C ASP A 110 16.06 13.24 1.59
N LEU A 111 15.29 13.35 0.50
CA LEU A 111 14.21 12.44 0.20
C LEU A 111 14.76 11.13 -0.39
N LYS A 112 14.74 10.06 0.41
CA LYS A 112 15.18 8.73 -0.05
C LYS A 112 14.05 8.04 -0.82
N VAL A 113 14.12 8.05 -2.14
CA VAL A 113 13.22 7.35 -3.07
C VAL A 113 14.05 6.37 -3.91
N PRO A 114 13.56 5.14 -4.17
CA PRO A 114 14.23 4.21 -5.08
C PRO A 114 14.40 4.83 -6.46
N SER A 115 15.60 4.73 -7.06
CA SER A 115 15.92 5.35 -8.35
C SER A 115 14.97 4.97 -9.49
N LYS A 116 14.47 3.73 -9.50
CA LYS A 116 13.46 3.29 -10.47
C LYS A 116 12.16 4.08 -10.37
N VAL A 117 11.70 4.37 -9.15
CA VAL A 117 10.47 5.13 -8.90
C VAL A 117 10.64 6.58 -9.32
N ASP A 118 11.79 7.19 -9.01
CA ASP A 118 12.10 8.57 -9.40
C ASP A 118 12.18 8.73 -10.93
N ALA A 119 12.80 7.76 -11.62
CA ALA A 119 12.87 7.74 -13.09
C ALA A 119 11.48 7.62 -13.72
N SER A 120 10.66 6.66 -13.25
CA SER A 120 9.29 6.48 -13.75
C SER A 120 8.40 7.70 -13.49
N LEU A 121 8.53 8.33 -12.32
CA LEU A 121 7.79 9.56 -12.02
C LEU A 121 8.23 10.71 -12.95
N SER A 122 9.53 10.84 -13.20
CA SER A 122 10.05 11.86 -14.12
C SER A 122 9.52 11.64 -15.54
N GLU A 123 9.54 10.40 -16.04
CA GLU A 123 8.99 10.04 -17.35
C GLU A 123 7.50 10.37 -17.46
N ILE A 124 6.70 10.02 -16.46
CA ILE A 124 5.27 10.35 -16.44
C ILE A 124 5.06 11.86 -16.50
N LEU A 125 5.84 12.64 -15.73
CA LEU A 125 5.72 14.10 -15.75
C LEU A 125 6.09 14.69 -17.11
N GLU A 126 7.17 14.21 -17.74
CA GLU A 126 7.54 14.63 -19.10
C GLU A 126 6.44 14.30 -20.12
N LEU A 127 5.88 13.09 -20.07
CA LEU A 127 4.76 12.72 -20.94
C LEU A 127 3.53 13.61 -20.73
N VAL A 128 3.25 14.03 -19.49
CA VAL A 128 2.15 14.97 -19.22
C VAL A 128 2.44 16.33 -19.85
N LEU A 129 3.67 16.83 -19.77
CA LEU A 129 4.04 18.09 -20.41
C LEU A 129 3.95 17.97 -21.94
N GLU A 130 4.48 16.88 -22.53
CA GLU A 130 4.47 16.61 -23.97
C GLU A 130 3.06 16.53 -24.55
N ASN A 131 2.15 15.84 -23.87
CA ASN A 131 0.81 15.60 -24.39
C ASN A 131 -0.19 16.71 -24.05
N PHE A 132 0.01 17.45 -22.97
CA PHE A 132 -0.99 18.41 -22.49
C PHE A 132 -0.54 19.87 -22.44
N VAL A 133 0.77 20.17 -22.48
CA VAL A 133 1.28 21.54 -22.39
C VAL A 133 1.87 21.98 -23.73
N TYR A 134 2.83 21.21 -24.25
CA TYR A 134 3.52 21.54 -25.50
C TYR A 134 2.61 21.73 -26.73
N PRO A 135 1.51 20.97 -26.92
CA PRO A 135 0.71 21.08 -28.15
C PRO A 135 0.07 22.44 -28.37
N TRP A 136 -0.33 23.14 -27.30
CA TRP A 136 -0.94 24.47 -27.40
C TRP A 136 0.03 25.59 -27.03
N TYR A 137 1.05 25.30 -26.20
CA TYR A 137 1.98 26.33 -25.74
C TYR A 137 2.94 26.79 -26.84
N ARG A 138 3.43 25.85 -27.67
CA ARG A 138 4.28 26.16 -28.84
C ARG A 138 3.58 27.02 -29.89
N ASP A 139 2.26 26.96 -29.97
CA ASP A 139 1.48 27.82 -30.87
C ASP A 139 1.46 29.28 -30.40
N ILE A 140 1.81 29.54 -29.13
CA ILE A 140 1.80 30.87 -28.51
C ILE A 140 3.23 31.43 -28.38
N THR A 141 4.17 30.63 -27.89
CA THR A 141 5.56 31.05 -27.64
C THR A 141 6.52 29.86 -27.63
N ASP A 142 7.78 30.12 -27.99
CA ASP A 142 8.88 29.14 -27.95
C ASP A 142 9.68 29.19 -26.62
N ASP A 143 9.26 30.01 -25.65
CA ASP A 143 9.99 30.17 -24.38
C ASP A 143 9.72 29.02 -23.39
N GLU A 144 10.74 28.20 -23.12
CA GLU A 144 10.67 27.07 -22.19
C GLU A 144 10.63 27.47 -20.70
N ALA A 145 10.82 28.76 -20.35
CA ALA A 145 10.91 29.21 -18.96
C ALA A 145 9.66 28.85 -18.13
N PHE A 146 8.46 28.95 -18.73
CA PHE A 146 7.21 28.55 -18.08
C PHE A 146 7.14 27.04 -17.84
N VAL A 147 7.55 26.24 -18.82
CA VAL A 147 7.51 24.78 -18.74
C VAL A 147 8.50 24.29 -17.68
N ASP A 148 9.68 24.91 -17.60
CA ASP A 148 10.65 24.65 -16.55
C ASP A 148 10.13 25.00 -15.15
N GLU A 149 9.43 26.13 -14.99
CA GLU A 149 8.78 26.48 -13.71
C GLU A 149 7.68 25.47 -13.34
N LEU A 150 6.91 25.01 -14.32
CA LEU A 150 5.89 23.98 -14.14
C LEU A 150 6.53 22.65 -13.72
N ARG A 151 7.63 22.23 -14.34
CA ARG A 151 8.40 21.03 -13.98
C ARG A 151 8.91 21.10 -12.54
N VAL A 152 9.46 22.24 -12.13
CA VAL A 152 9.92 22.45 -10.74
C VAL A 152 8.74 22.41 -9.76
N THR A 153 7.59 22.97 -10.13
CA THR A 153 6.37 22.95 -9.30
C THR A 153 5.80 21.54 -9.15
N LEU A 154 5.77 20.74 -10.21
CA LEU A 154 5.34 19.35 -10.17
C LEU A 154 6.28 18.50 -9.31
N ARG A 155 7.59 18.71 -9.43
CA ARG A 155 8.59 18.05 -8.58
C ARG A 155 8.42 18.43 -7.11
N PHE A 156 8.14 19.71 -6.82
CA PHE A 156 7.83 20.19 -5.49
C PHE A 156 6.60 19.45 -4.91
N PHE A 157 5.50 19.44 -5.66
CA PHE A 157 4.26 18.76 -5.30
C PHE A 157 4.48 17.28 -5.01
N ALA A 158 5.16 16.57 -5.91
CA ALA A 158 5.48 15.15 -5.76
C ALA A 158 6.30 14.89 -4.49
N ALA A 159 7.34 15.69 -4.23
CA ALA A 159 8.16 15.54 -3.03
C ALA A 159 7.38 15.80 -1.73
N VAL A 160 6.51 16.81 -1.71
CA VAL A 160 5.62 17.07 -0.56
C VAL A 160 4.67 15.89 -0.32
N LEU A 161 4.06 15.36 -1.38
CA LEU A 161 3.18 14.19 -1.28
C LEU A 161 3.94 12.98 -0.73
N VAL A 162 5.12 12.66 -1.28
CA VAL A 162 5.92 11.53 -0.80
C VAL A 162 6.31 11.71 0.67
N ARG A 163 6.77 12.89 1.08
CA ARG A 163 7.09 13.17 2.49
C ARG A 163 5.87 12.98 3.40
N ARG A 164 4.68 13.41 2.97
CA ARG A 164 3.45 13.24 3.75
C ARG A 164 3.00 11.79 3.80
N THR A 165 3.02 11.06 2.68
CA THR A 165 2.69 9.64 2.62
C THR A 165 3.64 8.81 3.47
N GLN A 166 4.93 9.13 3.51
CA GLN A 166 5.91 8.48 4.39
C GLN A 166 5.65 8.71 5.89
N LYS A 167 4.93 9.78 6.26
CA LYS A 167 4.52 10.06 7.65
C LYS A 167 3.22 9.33 8.02
N VAL A 168 2.45 8.86 7.04
CA VAL A 168 1.21 8.12 7.28
C VAL A 168 1.55 6.68 7.60
N ASP A 169 1.06 6.20 8.75
CA ASP A 169 1.09 4.78 9.08
C ASP A 169 0.07 4.05 8.21
N VAL A 170 0.57 3.47 7.11
CA VAL A 170 -0.24 2.73 6.14
C VAL A 170 -0.92 1.52 6.78
N ALA A 171 -0.26 0.84 7.72
CA ALA A 171 -0.83 -0.34 8.38
C ALA A 171 -2.01 0.06 9.28
N SER A 172 -1.86 1.14 10.06
CA SER A 172 -2.96 1.71 10.85
C SER A 172 -4.10 2.21 9.96
N LEU A 173 -3.79 2.87 8.84
CA LEU A 173 -4.80 3.33 7.88
C LEU A 173 -5.62 2.15 7.32
N ILE A 174 -4.94 1.07 6.92
CA ILE A 174 -5.58 -0.12 6.38
C ILE A 174 -6.44 -0.77 7.47
N THR A 175 -5.87 -1.04 8.63
CA THR A 175 -6.55 -1.82 9.68
C THR A 175 -7.69 -1.07 10.34
N GLN A 176 -7.52 0.22 10.65
CA GLN A 176 -8.51 0.99 11.40
C GLN A 176 -9.59 1.61 10.52
N LYS A 177 -9.23 2.10 9.33
CA LYS A 177 -10.16 2.81 8.45
C LYS A 177 -10.61 1.96 7.28
N LEU A 178 -9.67 1.44 6.48
CA LEU A 178 -10.00 0.74 5.24
C LEU A 178 -10.80 -0.54 5.50
N LEU A 179 -10.33 -1.42 6.38
CA LEU A 179 -11.04 -2.66 6.71
C LEU A 179 -12.43 -2.38 7.27
N LYS A 180 -12.58 -1.37 8.14
CA LYS A 180 -13.87 -1.00 8.71
C LYS A 180 -14.87 -0.56 7.64
N VAL A 181 -14.43 0.29 6.71
CA VAL A 181 -15.26 0.76 5.58
C VAL A 181 -15.58 -0.41 4.65
N SER A 182 -14.58 -1.21 4.26
CA SER A 182 -14.79 -2.37 3.39
C SER A 182 -15.76 -3.39 3.99
N MET A 183 -15.67 -3.68 5.29
CA MET A 183 -16.60 -4.58 5.98
C MET A 183 -18.03 -4.03 5.94
N LYS A 184 -18.22 -2.72 6.16
CA LYS A 184 -19.53 -2.08 6.03
C LYS A 184 -20.06 -2.21 4.58
N HIS A 185 -19.20 -1.99 3.58
CA HIS A 185 -19.58 -2.16 2.17
C HIS A 185 -19.99 -3.60 1.86
N ILE A 186 -19.24 -4.59 2.33
CA ILE A 186 -19.56 -6.01 2.13
C ILE A 186 -20.89 -6.37 2.81
N GLU A 187 -21.12 -5.89 4.04
CA GLU A 187 -22.36 -6.14 4.77
C GLU A 187 -23.58 -5.60 4.00
N ILE A 188 -23.50 -4.36 3.54
CA ILE A 188 -24.60 -3.70 2.81
C ILE A 188 -24.87 -4.39 1.48
N ILE A 189 -23.82 -4.71 0.71
CA ILE A 189 -23.97 -5.42 -0.57
C ILE A 189 -24.54 -6.83 -0.36
N SER A 190 -24.14 -7.51 0.72
CA SER A 190 -24.69 -8.83 1.06
C SER A 190 -26.19 -8.75 1.37
N LYS A 191 -26.62 -7.77 2.17
CA LYS A 191 -28.05 -7.51 2.44
C LYS A 191 -28.83 -7.20 1.17
N ALA A 192 -28.30 -6.35 0.30
CA ALA A 192 -28.92 -6.02 -0.98
C ALA A 192 -29.06 -7.26 -1.88
N ARG A 193 -28.04 -8.13 -1.93
CA ARG A 193 -28.06 -9.38 -2.70
C ARG A 193 -29.06 -10.40 -2.15
N GLN A 194 -29.33 -10.42 -0.85
CA GLN A 194 -30.37 -11.27 -0.27
C GLN A 194 -31.78 -10.81 -0.68
N LYS A 195 -31.99 -9.50 -0.87
CA LYS A 195 -33.28 -8.93 -1.27
C LYS A 195 -33.58 -9.09 -2.76
N VAL A 196 -32.55 -9.18 -3.60
CA VAL A 196 -32.69 -9.19 -5.06
C VAL A 196 -32.05 -10.43 -5.68
N LYS A 197 -32.84 -11.25 -6.37
CA LYS A 197 -32.34 -12.43 -7.10
C LYS A 197 -31.68 -12.10 -8.44
N ASN A 198 -32.06 -10.98 -9.07
CA ASN A 198 -31.52 -10.54 -10.37
C ASN A 198 -30.38 -9.53 -10.18
N THR A 199 -29.24 -9.76 -10.84
CA THR A 199 -28.04 -8.92 -10.74
C THR A 199 -28.25 -7.49 -11.23
N GLU A 200 -29.22 -7.26 -12.14
CA GLU A 200 -29.50 -5.92 -12.69
C GLU A 200 -30.06 -4.93 -11.66
N PHE A 201 -30.86 -5.39 -10.69
CA PHE A 201 -31.44 -4.53 -9.66
C PHE A 201 -30.57 -4.42 -8.39
N LEU A 202 -29.42 -5.10 -8.36
CA LEU A 202 -28.55 -5.15 -7.18
C LEU A 202 -27.93 -3.79 -6.85
N GLN A 203 -27.59 -2.99 -7.87
CA GLN A 203 -27.05 -1.65 -7.66
C GLN A 203 -28.09 -0.72 -7.01
N GLN A 204 -29.32 -0.75 -7.50
CA GLN A 204 -30.41 0.07 -6.96
C GLN A 204 -30.73 -0.34 -5.51
N ALA A 205 -30.84 -1.65 -5.26
CA ALA A 205 -31.07 -2.16 -3.91
C ALA A 205 -29.91 -1.83 -2.95
N ALA A 206 -28.66 -1.88 -3.41
CA ALA A 206 -27.53 -1.46 -2.61
C ALA A 206 -27.61 0.03 -2.24
N LEU A 207 -27.95 0.91 -3.18
CA LEU A 207 -28.13 2.34 -2.92
C LEU A 207 -29.25 2.62 -1.93
N GLU A 208 -30.36 1.88 -2.00
CA GLU A 208 -31.46 1.94 -1.03
C GLU A 208 -31.02 1.48 0.37
N GLU A 209 -30.24 0.40 0.47
CA GLU A 209 -29.67 -0.06 1.75
C GLU A 209 -28.66 0.94 2.35
N TYR A 210 -27.92 1.66 1.51
CA TYR A 210 -27.04 2.74 1.97
C TYR A 210 -27.83 3.94 2.52
N GLY A 211 -28.94 4.31 1.88
CA GLY A 211 -29.84 5.37 2.30
C GLY A 211 -29.12 6.64 2.80
N PRO A 212 -29.23 7.01 4.09
CA PRO A 212 -28.62 8.21 4.65
C PRO A 212 -27.08 8.14 4.77
N ASP A 213 -26.52 6.93 4.85
CA ASP A 213 -25.08 6.69 4.98
C ASP A 213 -24.33 6.77 3.64
N LEU A 214 -25.05 6.99 2.52
CA LEU A 214 -24.45 7.20 1.22
C LEU A 214 -23.63 8.49 1.19
N HIS A 215 -22.36 8.37 0.79
CA HIS A 215 -21.44 9.49 0.67
C HIS A 215 -22.00 10.57 -0.28
N VAL A 216 -21.86 11.85 0.09
CA VAL A 216 -22.43 12.99 -0.66
C VAL A 216 -22.01 13.00 -2.13
N ALA A 217 -20.76 12.63 -2.42
CA ALA A 217 -20.23 12.57 -3.79
C ALA A 217 -20.93 11.52 -4.68
N LEU A 218 -21.64 10.55 -4.10
CA LEU A 218 -22.33 9.49 -4.86
C LEU A 218 -23.81 9.81 -5.14
N ARG A 219 -24.33 10.94 -4.63
CA ARG A 219 -25.74 11.30 -4.79
C ARG A 219 -26.06 11.85 -6.19
N SER A 220 -25.14 12.63 -6.76
CA SER A 220 -25.28 13.16 -8.10
C SER A 220 -23.93 13.55 -8.68
N ARG A 221 -23.85 13.65 -10.01
CA ARG A 221 -22.64 14.15 -10.70
C ARG A 221 -22.27 15.57 -10.28
N ARG A 222 -23.27 16.41 -9.94
CA ARG A 222 -23.02 17.78 -9.46
C ARG A 222 -22.39 17.77 -8.07
N ASP A 223 -22.91 16.94 -7.16
CA ASP A 223 -22.38 16.82 -5.79
C ASP A 223 -20.98 16.21 -5.77
N GLU A 224 -20.69 15.28 -6.68
CA GLU A 224 -19.36 14.73 -6.89
C GLU A 224 -18.36 15.84 -7.24
N LEU A 225 -18.68 16.68 -8.24
CA LEU A 225 -17.82 17.77 -8.67
C LEU A 225 -17.64 18.82 -7.58
N LEU A 226 -18.69 19.16 -6.83
CA LEU A 226 -18.61 20.08 -5.69
C LEU A 226 -17.73 19.52 -4.57
N TYR A 227 -17.87 18.23 -4.25
CA TYR A 227 -17.05 17.56 -3.26
C TYR A 227 -15.57 17.57 -3.67
N LEU A 228 -15.27 17.22 -4.92
CA LEU A 228 -13.89 17.22 -5.45
C LEU A 228 -13.29 18.63 -5.44
N ARG A 229 -14.03 19.65 -5.88
CA ARG A 229 -13.57 21.05 -5.83
C ARG A 229 -13.24 21.44 -4.39
N LYS A 230 -14.14 21.16 -3.44
CA LYS A 230 -13.92 21.52 -2.04
C LYS A 230 -12.75 20.78 -1.41
N LEU A 231 -12.58 19.51 -1.75
CA LEU A 231 -11.47 18.69 -1.29
C LEU A 231 -10.14 19.25 -1.80
N THR A 232 -10.07 19.62 -3.08
CA THR A 232 -8.87 20.24 -3.66
C THR A 232 -8.56 21.59 -3.01
N GLU A 233 -9.55 22.45 -2.77
CA GLU A 233 -9.37 23.71 -2.04
C GLU A 233 -8.77 23.50 -0.64
N MET A 234 -9.25 22.49 0.09
CA MET A 234 -8.73 22.16 1.42
C MET A 234 -7.31 21.60 1.37
N LEU A 235 -6.93 20.92 0.29
CA LEU A 235 -5.60 20.34 0.12
C LEU A 235 -4.57 21.37 -0.33
N PHE A 236 -4.95 22.40 -1.08
CA PHE A 236 -4.03 23.39 -1.64
C PHE A 236 -3.03 23.99 -0.64
N PRO A 237 -3.44 24.44 0.58
CA PRO A 237 -2.50 25.00 1.56
C PRO A 237 -1.42 24.03 2.03
N TYR A 238 -1.66 22.72 1.88
CA TYR A 238 -0.76 21.68 2.35
C TYR A 238 0.22 21.19 1.28
N ILE A 239 -0.10 21.43 0.00
CA ILE A 239 0.67 20.88 -1.12
C ILE A 239 1.36 21.97 -1.95
N LEU A 240 0.79 23.17 -2.04
CA LEU A 240 1.40 24.28 -2.79
C LEU A 240 2.43 25.04 -1.94
N PRO A 241 3.49 25.57 -2.56
CA PRO A 241 4.43 26.44 -1.87
C PRO A 241 3.76 27.76 -1.44
N PRO A 242 4.24 28.41 -0.37
CA PRO A 242 3.66 29.63 0.18
C PRO A 242 3.70 30.85 -0.76
N LYS A 243 4.28 30.74 -1.96
CA LYS A 243 4.21 31.77 -3.00
C LYS A 243 3.02 31.60 -3.93
N GLY A 244 2.55 30.36 -4.15
CA GLY A 244 1.47 30.04 -5.09
C GLY A 244 0.06 30.38 -4.59
N TYR A 245 -0.19 30.37 -3.27
CA TYR A 245 -1.51 30.68 -2.72
C TYR A 245 -1.90 32.17 -2.84
N ARG A 246 -0.92 33.07 -3.03
CA ARG A 246 -1.17 34.52 -3.11
C ARG A 246 -1.57 34.98 -4.51
N LEU A 247 -1.40 34.15 -5.52
CA LEU A 247 -1.90 34.45 -6.84
C LEU A 247 -3.42 34.28 -6.82
N GLN A 248 -4.14 35.41 -6.90
CA GLN A 248 -5.61 35.54 -6.99
C GLN A 248 -6.26 34.66 -8.09
N VAL A 249 -5.45 34.02 -8.93
CA VAL A 249 -5.86 33.15 -10.04
C VAL A 249 -6.57 31.87 -9.56
N THR A 250 -6.25 31.34 -8.37
CA THR A 250 -6.98 30.17 -7.84
C THR A 250 -8.39 30.48 -7.35
N GLN A 251 -8.72 31.75 -7.05
CA GLN A 251 -10.11 32.13 -6.79
C GLN A 251 -10.92 32.32 -8.08
N LEU A 252 -10.29 32.76 -9.17
CA LEU A 252 -10.95 33.05 -10.46
C LEU A 252 -11.15 31.82 -11.35
N CYS A 253 -10.26 30.82 -11.31
CA CYS A 253 -10.46 29.58 -12.08
C CYS A 253 -11.47 28.60 -11.45
N PHE A 254 -11.88 28.83 -10.21
CA PHE A 254 -12.74 27.92 -9.45
C PHE A 254 -14.05 28.56 -8.96
N SER A 255 -14.34 29.81 -9.36
CA SER A 255 -15.69 30.41 -9.23
C SER A 255 -16.61 29.83 -10.30
#